data_AF-A0A0D2J663-F1
#
_entry.id   AF-A0A0D2J663-F1
#
_cell.length_a   1.000
_cell.length_b   1.000
_cell.length_c   1.000
_cell.angle_alpha   90.00
_cell.angle_beta   90.00
_cell.angle_gamma   90.00
#
_symmetry.space_group_name_H-M   'P 1'
#
loop_
_entity.id
_entity.type
_entity.pdbx_description
1 polymer ?
#
loop_
_entity_poly.entity_id
_entity_poly.type
_entity_poly.pdbx_seq_one_letter_code
_entity_poly.pdbx_strand_id
1 'polypeptide(L)'
;MEGEEVPADLVLLSTPDPENLCYVETANLDGETNLKIKYCWTPGVTGRSTAAEFREFASSCFVGCEQPNPKLYVFDGFMDVNGSKEPLDANNLLLRGSTLRKTAWAIGLAVNVGRDAKIVQNMTKAPRKITQLERNMNVLVMVQFAVLFAGSAVLAGLDQWWQYENNPT
;
A
#
# COMPACT_ATOMS: atom_id res chain seq x y z
N MET A 1 5.54 17.45 -13.69
CA MET A 1 4.67 16.59 -12.91
C MET A 1 3.80 17.45 -11.99
N GLU A 2 2.94 18.30 -12.56
CA GLU A 2 1.89 18.93 -11.77
C GLU A 2 0.65 18.03 -11.86
N GLY A 3 0.08 17.66 -10.70
CA GLY A 3 -1.06 16.76 -10.63
C GLY A 3 -0.75 15.27 -10.75
N GLU A 4 0.52 14.89 -10.66
CA GLU A 4 0.93 13.48 -10.59
C GLU A 4 1.05 12.99 -9.15
N GLU A 5 0.77 11.70 -8.96
CA GLU A 5 0.90 11.04 -7.66
C GLU A 5 2.35 10.62 -7.38
N VAL A 6 2.77 10.81 -6.13
CA VAL A 6 4.07 10.37 -5.65
C VAL A 6 4.08 8.84 -5.55
N PRO A 7 5.07 8.14 -6.16
CA PRO A 7 5.04 6.68 -6.32
C PRO A 7 5.47 5.89 -5.08
N ALA A 8 6.24 6.51 -4.18
CA ALA A 8 6.84 5.91 -2.99
C ALA A 8 6.95 6.96 -1.88
N ASP A 9 7.39 6.59 -0.68
CA ASP A 9 7.71 7.61 0.33
C ASP A 9 9.10 8.17 0.01
N LEU A 10 9.18 9.46 -0.29
CA LEU A 10 10.39 10.14 -0.75
C LEU A 10 10.80 11.24 0.24
N VAL A 11 12.08 11.31 0.60
CA VAL A 11 12.66 12.50 1.23
C VAL A 11 12.89 13.54 0.16
N LEU A 12 12.30 14.72 0.32
CA LEU A 12 12.38 15.82 -0.64
C LEU A 12 13.78 16.44 -0.61
N LEU A 13 14.44 16.51 -1.77
CA LEU A 13 15.80 17.04 -1.90
C LEU A 13 15.84 18.37 -2.66
N SER A 14 15.06 18.50 -3.73
CA SER A 14 15.09 19.70 -4.57
C SER A 14 13.77 19.93 -5.28
N THR A 15 13.42 21.20 -5.45
CA THR A 15 12.23 21.69 -6.14
C THR A 15 12.60 22.94 -6.95
N PRO A 16 11.78 23.36 -7.92
CA PRO A 16 11.99 24.61 -8.65
C PRO A 16 11.70 25.87 -7.82
N ASP A 17 11.14 25.71 -6.63
CA ASP A 17 10.73 26.84 -5.79
C ASP A 17 11.95 27.46 -5.09
N PRO A 18 12.12 28.80 -5.12
CA PRO A 18 13.27 29.46 -4.50
C PRO A 18 13.32 29.29 -2.97
N GLU A 19 12.17 29.01 -2.33
CA GLU A 19 12.09 28.72 -0.89
C GLU A 19 12.38 27.25 -0.57
N ASN A 20 12.73 26.43 -1.59
CA ASN A 20 12.98 24.99 -1.47
C ASN A 20 11.82 24.23 -0.82
N LEU A 21 10.61 24.50 -1.29
CA LEU A 21 9.40 23.83 -0.84
C LEU A 21 8.60 23.27 -2.02
N CYS A 22 7.63 22.43 -1.71
CA CYS A 22 6.57 22.04 -2.64
C CYS A 22 5.23 21.93 -1.92
N TYR A 23 4.16 21.95 -2.71
CA TYR A 23 2.81 21.73 -2.20
C TYR A 23 2.32 20.34 -2.57
N VAL A 24 1.79 19.63 -1.58
CA VAL A 24 1.17 18.33 -1.79
C VAL A 24 -0.26 18.32 -1.30
N GLU A 25 -1.10 17.62 -2.04
CA GLU A 25 -2.47 17.29 -1.66
C GLU A 25 -2.50 15.86 -1.11
N THR A 26 -3.14 15.65 0.04
CA THR A 26 -3.23 14.35 0.72
C THR A 26 -4.62 13.73 0.69
N ALA A 27 -5.51 14.19 -0.19
CA ALA A 27 -6.89 13.71 -0.30
C ALA A 27 -7.00 12.17 -0.41
N ASN A 28 -6.03 11.51 -1.06
CA ASN A 28 -5.97 10.04 -1.18
C ASN A 28 -5.55 9.30 0.10
N LEU A 29 -4.95 9.99 1.07
CA LEU A 29 -4.39 9.41 2.30
C LEU A 29 -5.33 9.62 3.49
N ASP A 30 -5.76 10.86 3.70
CA ASP A 30 -6.50 11.31 4.88
C ASP A 30 -7.83 12.00 4.52
N GLY A 31 -8.11 12.23 3.24
CA GLY A 31 -9.31 12.94 2.78
C GLY A 31 -9.22 14.46 2.91
N GLU A 32 -8.06 15.01 3.30
CA GLU A 32 -7.88 16.46 3.40
C GLU A 32 -7.62 17.07 2.01
N THR A 33 -8.39 18.10 1.65
CA THR A 33 -8.26 18.83 0.38
C THR A 33 -7.30 20.01 0.46
N ASN A 34 -6.79 20.30 1.65
CA ASN A 34 -5.87 21.41 1.86
C ASN A 34 -4.48 21.06 1.34
N LEU A 35 -3.81 22.03 0.72
CA LEU A 35 -2.43 21.89 0.32
C LEU A 35 -1.53 21.94 1.55
N LYS A 36 -0.70 20.92 1.72
CA LYS A 36 0.34 20.85 2.75
C LYS A 36 1.67 21.26 2.14
N ILE A 37 2.43 22.06 2.87
CA ILE A 37 3.78 22.48 2.48
C ILE A 37 4.77 21.41 2.94
N LYS A 38 5.70 21.03 2.05
CA LYS A 38 6.82 20.14 2.33
C LYS A 38 8.12 20.85 1.96
N TYR A 39 9.13 20.72 2.80
CA TYR A 39 10.40 21.42 2.64
C TYR A 39 11.49 20.45 2.20
N CYS A 40 12.30 20.87 1.24
CA CYS A 40 13.49 20.13 0.87
C CYS A 40 14.42 20.01 2.07
N TRP A 41 15.17 18.92 2.12
CA TRP A 41 16.31 18.83 2.99
C TRP A 41 17.42 19.76 2.47
N THR A 42 17.64 20.85 3.18
CA THR A 42 18.43 22.02 2.73
C THR A 42 19.97 21.86 2.76
N PRO A 43 20.59 21.03 3.63
CA PRO A 43 22.05 20.95 3.72
C PRO A 43 22.76 20.33 2.49
N GLY A 44 22.97 21.11 1.42
CA GLY A 44 23.90 20.72 0.36
C GLY A 44 23.27 20.09 -0.89
N VAL A 45 21.96 20.29 -1.10
CA VAL A 45 21.26 19.91 -2.36
C VAL A 45 20.55 21.09 -3.03
N THR A 46 20.59 22.26 -2.39
CA THR A 46 20.01 23.52 -2.88
C THR A 46 20.54 23.87 -4.27
N GLY A 47 19.63 24.08 -5.22
CA GLY A 47 19.98 24.47 -6.59
C GLY A 47 20.45 23.32 -7.51
N ARG A 48 20.56 22.09 -7.00
CA ARG A 48 20.82 20.92 -7.85
C ARG A 48 19.54 20.51 -8.56
N SER A 49 19.63 20.32 -9.87
CA SER A 49 18.48 19.97 -10.73
C SER A 49 18.81 18.90 -11.75
N THR A 50 20.09 18.54 -11.89
CA THR A 50 20.54 17.59 -12.90
C THR A 50 20.86 16.22 -12.28
N ALA A 51 20.59 15.15 -13.03
CA ALA A 51 20.86 13.78 -12.57
C ALA A 51 22.33 13.53 -12.22
N ALA A 52 23.27 14.25 -12.86
CA ALA A 52 24.70 14.14 -12.57
C ALA A 52 25.04 14.64 -11.16
N GLU A 53 24.50 15.79 -10.74
CA GLU A 53 24.72 16.36 -9.41
C GLU A 53 24.16 15.47 -8.31
N PHE A 54 23.00 14.85 -8.54
CA PHE A 54 22.41 13.89 -7.61
C PHE A 54 23.17 12.57 -7.54
N ARG A 55 23.82 12.14 -8.63
CA ARG A 55 24.64 10.93 -8.63
C ARG A 55 25.88 11.08 -7.77
N GLU A 56 26.53 12.23 -7.82
CA GLU A 56 27.64 12.57 -6.94
C GLU A 56 27.16 12.63 -5.48
N PHE A 57 26.06 13.33 -5.21
CA PHE A 57 25.46 13.41 -3.88
C PHE A 57 25.12 12.02 -3.29
N ALA A 58 24.52 11.14 -4.10
CA ALA A 58 24.15 9.79 -3.68
C ALA A 58 25.37 8.94 -3.29
N SER A 59 26.57 9.27 -3.75
CA SER A 59 27.80 8.55 -3.39
C SER A 59 28.37 8.92 -2.02
N SER A 60 28.03 10.11 -1.50
CA SER A 60 28.56 10.68 -0.25
C SER A 60 27.50 10.83 0.85
N CYS A 61 26.28 10.35 0.61
CA CYS A 61 25.12 10.55 1.47
C CYS A 61 24.59 9.20 1.97
N PHE A 62 24.32 9.11 3.27
CA PHE A 62 23.62 8.00 3.90
C PHE A 62 22.32 8.49 4.54
N VAL A 63 21.26 7.70 4.46
CA VAL A 63 20.00 7.98 5.15
C VAL A 63 19.70 6.87 6.14
N GLY A 64 19.43 7.25 7.37
CA GLY A 64 18.86 6.38 8.40
C GLY A 64 17.44 6.85 8.72
N CYS A 65 16.50 5.92 8.82
CA CYS A 65 15.13 6.24 9.22
C CYS A 65 14.56 5.16 10.13
N GLU A 66 13.45 5.49 10.78
CA GLU A 66 12.64 4.54 11.55
C GLU A 66 12.19 3.33 10.71
N GLN A 67 11.80 2.26 11.39
CA GLN A 67 11.22 1.09 10.72
C GLN A 67 9.86 1.41 10.06
N PRO A 68 9.50 0.71 8.97
CA PRO A 68 8.19 0.87 8.32
C PRO A 68 7.04 0.75 9.32
N ASN A 69 6.16 1.75 9.33
CA ASN A 69 5.04 1.84 10.27
C ASN A 69 3.85 2.59 9.65
N PRO A 70 2.62 2.42 10.18
CA PRO A 70 1.42 3.01 9.59
C PRO A 70 1.20 4.50 9.95
N LYS A 71 2.10 5.14 10.72
CA LYS A 71 1.90 6.53 11.18
C LYS A 71 2.24 7.49 10.03
N LEU A 72 1.21 8.04 9.40
CA LEU A 72 1.35 8.97 8.26
C LEU A 72 2.00 10.31 8.61
N TYR A 73 1.78 10.81 9.84
CA TYR A 73 2.21 12.16 10.26
C TYR A 73 3.49 12.19 11.08
N VAL A 74 4.08 11.02 11.33
CA VAL A 74 5.32 10.89 12.10
C VAL A 74 6.35 10.27 11.19
N PHE A 75 7.53 10.89 11.13
CA PHE A 75 8.70 10.34 10.49
C PHE A 75 9.91 10.79 11.30
N ASP A 76 10.75 9.84 11.68
CA ASP A 76 11.99 10.13 12.39
C ASP A 76 13.14 9.49 11.63
N GLY A 77 14.13 10.30 11.29
CA GLY A 77 15.28 9.89 10.53
C GLY A 77 16.37 10.94 10.53
N PHE A 78 17.46 10.63 9.85
CA PHE A 78 18.55 11.55 9.64
C PHE A 78 19.20 11.30 8.28
N MET A 79 19.76 12.36 7.73
CA MET A 79 20.64 12.32 6.58
C MET A 79 22.06 12.61 7.05
N ASP A 80 22.99 11.72 6.73
CA ASP A 80 24.41 11.84 7.02
C ASP A 80 25.16 12.17 5.73
N VAL A 81 25.69 13.39 5.65
CA VAL A 81 26.49 13.84 4.51
C VAL A 81 27.88 14.21 5.01
N ASN A 82 28.88 13.49 4.53
CA ASN A 82 30.29 13.67 4.93
C ASN A 82 30.52 13.64 6.46
N GLY A 83 29.72 12.87 7.21
CA GLY A 83 29.83 12.75 8.66
C GLY A 83 29.01 13.76 9.46
N SER A 84 28.30 14.67 8.78
CA SER A 84 27.34 15.59 9.41
C SER A 84 25.93 15.00 9.34
N LYS A 85 25.37 14.66 10.51
CA LYS A 85 24.02 14.11 10.65
C LYS A 85 23.02 15.20 10.92
N GLU A 86 22.07 15.35 10.00
CA GLU A 86 20.98 16.32 10.07
C GLU A 86 19.64 15.58 10.17
N PRO A 87 18.73 16.01 11.07
CA PRO A 87 17.47 15.32 11.29
C PRO A 87 16.52 15.46 10.09
N LEU A 88 15.70 14.44 9.90
CA LEU A 88 14.59 14.41 8.94
C LEU A 88 13.29 14.19 9.70
N ASP A 89 12.27 14.96 9.33
CA ASP A 89 10.94 14.86 9.92
C ASP A 89 9.88 14.69 8.81
N ALA A 90 8.61 14.50 9.18
CA ALA A 90 7.48 14.36 8.28
C ALA A 90 7.34 15.55 7.32
N ASN A 91 7.84 16.74 7.69
CA ASN A 91 7.86 17.92 6.83
C ASN A 91 8.78 17.79 5.60
N ASN A 92 9.77 16.90 5.66
CA ASN A 92 10.68 16.60 4.55
C ASN A 92 10.24 15.40 3.72
N LEU A 93 9.16 14.71 4.13
CA LEU A 93 8.69 13.48 3.52
C LEU A 93 7.48 13.73 2.60
N LEU A 94 7.61 13.29 1.36
CA LEU A 94 6.50 13.08 0.42
C LEU A 94 5.99 11.65 0.58
N LEU A 95 4.70 11.48 0.85
CA LEU A 95 4.11 10.16 1.04
C LEU A 95 3.60 9.60 -0.28
N ARG A 96 3.69 8.27 -0.44
CA ARG A 96 3.06 7.58 -1.57
C ARG A 96 1.56 7.90 -1.65
N GLY A 97 1.08 8.22 -2.85
CA GLY A 97 -0.33 8.55 -3.12
C GLY A 97 -0.69 10.01 -2.85
N SER A 98 0.22 10.82 -2.29
CA SER A 98 0.04 12.27 -2.28
C SER A 98 0.22 12.82 -3.69
N THR A 99 -0.47 13.90 -4.03
CA THR A 99 -0.40 14.50 -5.37
C THR A 99 0.38 15.79 -5.32
N LEU A 100 1.37 15.97 -6.19
CA LEU A 100 2.13 17.21 -6.29
C LEU A 100 1.26 18.30 -6.92
N ARG A 101 1.19 19.48 -6.31
CA ARG A 101 0.38 20.62 -6.76
C ARG A 101 1.22 21.88 -6.77
N LYS A 102 0.94 22.82 -7.70
CA LYS A 102 1.64 24.12 -7.75
C LYS A 102 3.18 24.00 -7.74
N THR A 103 3.72 22.87 -8.21
CA THR A 103 5.15 22.60 -8.25
C THR A 103 5.41 21.78 -9.50
N ALA A 104 6.27 22.29 -10.39
CA ALA A 104 6.46 21.69 -11.72
C ALA A 104 7.19 20.33 -11.65
N TRP A 105 8.16 20.19 -10.75
CA TRP A 105 8.90 18.96 -10.51
C TRP A 105 9.38 18.91 -9.06
N ALA A 106 9.63 17.70 -8.56
CA ALA A 106 10.25 17.48 -7.27
C ALA A 106 11.23 16.32 -7.40
N ILE A 107 12.42 16.47 -6.82
CA ILE A 107 13.44 15.42 -6.76
C ILE A 107 13.53 14.97 -5.31
N GLY A 108 13.44 13.66 -5.11
CA GLY A 108 13.52 13.07 -3.78
C GLY A 108 14.21 11.71 -3.77
N LEU A 109 14.68 11.32 -2.59
CA LEU A 109 15.27 10.02 -2.31
C LEU A 109 14.20 9.06 -1.78
N ALA A 110 14.02 7.91 -2.41
CA ALA A 110 13.08 6.91 -1.93
C ALA A 110 13.57 6.26 -0.63
N VAL A 111 12.75 6.36 0.43
CA VAL A 111 13.04 5.76 1.74
C VAL A 111 12.19 4.52 2.01
N ASN A 112 10.89 4.56 1.70
CA ASN A 112 10.01 3.39 1.78
C ASN A 112 9.37 3.09 0.43
N VAL A 113 9.48 1.84 -0.01
CA VAL A 113 9.01 1.40 -1.33
C VAL A 113 8.09 0.19 -1.20
N GLY A 114 7.09 0.08 -2.08
CA GLY A 114 6.24 -1.10 -2.18
C GLY A 114 5.38 -1.30 -0.93
N ARG A 115 5.60 -2.42 -0.21
CA ARG A 115 4.85 -2.78 1.00
C ARG A 115 5.26 -1.97 2.22
N ASP A 116 6.45 -1.37 2.20
CA ASP A 116 6.98 -0.61 3.34
C ASP A 116 6.46 0.82 3.36
N ALA A 117 5.88 1.30 2.25
CA ALA A 117 5.28 2.62 2.19
C ALA A 117 4.20 2.78 3.26
N LYS A 118 4.21 3.92 3.97
CA LYS A 118 3.34 4.18 5.13
C LYS A 118 1.85 4.03 4.80
N ILE A 119 1.42 4.46 3.61
CA ILE A 119 0.05 4.28 3.15
C ILE A 119 -0.35 2.80 3.08
N VAL A 120 0.55 1.92 2.61
CA VAL A 120 0.30 0.49 2.49
C VAL A 120 0.31 -0.19 3.85
N GLN A 121 1.20 0.24 4.75
CA GLN A 121 1.20 -0.19 6.15
C GLN A 121 -0.10 0.21 6.88
N ASN A 122 -0.69 1.35 6.50
CA ASN A 122 -1.96 1.83 7.04
C ASN A 122 -3.19 1.17 6.38
N MET A 123 -3.02 0.37 5.32
CA MET A 123 -4.13 -0.36 4.69
C MET A 123 -4.52 -1.59 5.52
N THR A 124 -5.82 -1.77 5.72
CA THR A 124 -6.33 -3.03 6.25
C THR A 124 -6.21 -4.13 5.19
N LYS A 125 -5.72 -5.31 5.58
CA LYS A 125 -5.64 -6.47 4.69
C LYS A 125 -7.01 -6.73 4.06
N ALA A 126 -7.07 -6.75 2.73
CA ALA A 126 -8.30 -6.98 2.00
C ALA A 126 -8.92 -8.32 2.44
N PRO A 127 -10.14 -8.32 3.02
CA PRO A 127 -10.81 -9.56 3.38
C PRO A 127 -11.28 -10.27 2.12
N ARG A 128 -11.37 -11.60 2.18
CA ARG A 128 -12.03 -12.37 1.13
C ARG A 128 -13.53 -12.03 1.15
N LYS A 129 -14.02 -11.41 0.07
CA LYS A 129 -15.45 -11.16 -0.12
C LYS A 129 -16.10 -12.40 -0.72
N ILE A 130 -17.12 -12.93 -0.04
CA ILE A 130 -17.98 -14.03 -0.54
C ILE A 130 -19.38 -13.45 -0.67
N THR A 131 -20.02 -13.70 -1.80
CA THR A 131 -21.37 -13.16 -2.04
C THR A 131 -22.40 -13.93 -1.23
N GLN A 132 -23.53 -13.27 -0.89
CA GLN A 132 -24.65 -13.96 -0.27
C GLN A 132 -25.18 -15.09 -1.17
N LEU A 133 -25.13 -14.90 -2.49
CA LEU A 133 -25.51 -15.91 -3.47
C LEU A 133 -24.61 -17.14 -3.39
N GLU A 134 -23.29 -16.99 -3.35
CA GLU A 134 -22.35 -18.11 -3.19
C GLU A 134 -22.60 -18.88 -1.88
N ARG A 135 -22.90 -18.17 -0.80
CA ARG A 135 -23.23 -18.80 0.48
C ARG A 135 -24.52 -19.63 0.37
N ASN A 136 -25.55 -19.10 -0.29
CA ASN A 136 -26.82 -19.81 -0.51
C ASN A 136 -26.66 -20.99 -1.48
N MET A 137 -25.83 -20.84 -2.51
CA MET A 137 -25.50 -21.91 -3.45
C MET A 137 -24.83 -23.08 -2.72
N ASN A 138 -23.91 -22.81 -1.78
CA ASN A 138 -23.30 -23.86 -0.97
C ASN A 138 -24.33 -24.62 -0.11
N VAL A 139 -25.34 -23.92 0.43
CA VAL A 139 -26.45 -24.57 1.15
C VAL A 139 -27.28 -25.44 0.21
N LEU A 140 -27.63 -24.94 -0.98
CA LEU A 140 -28.37 -25.71 -1.98
C LEU A 140 -27.61 -26.98 -2.41
N VAL A 141 -26.29 -26.87 -2.58
CA VAL A 141 -25.42 -28.02 -2.89
C VAL A 141 -25.44 -29.05 -1.75
N MET A 142 -25.38 -28.62 -0.48
CA MET A 142 -25.52 -29.53 0.67
C MET A 142 -26.88 -30.23 0.69
N VAL A 143 -27.97 -29.50 0.38
CA VAL A 143 -29.32 -30.10 0.26
C VAL A 143 -29.37 -31.13 -0.86
N GLN A 144 -28.78 -30.85 -2.02
CA GLN A 144 -28.74 -31.77 -3.16
C GLN A 144 -28.00 -33.07 -2.80
N PHE A 145 -26.86 -32.98 -2.11
CA PHE A 145 -26.15 -34.16 -1.61
C PHE A 145 -27.01 -34.98 -0.64
N ALA A 146 -27.73 -34.33 0.27
CA ALA A 146 -28.62 -35.01 1.21
C ALA A 146 -29.77 -35.73 0.50
N VAL A 147 -30.40 -35.11 -0.51
CA VAL A 147 -31.48 -35.73 -1.30
C VAL A 147 -30.97 -36.92 -2.09
N LEU A 148 -29.80 -36.81 -2.73
CA LEU A 148 -29.20 -37.91 -3.48
C LEU A 148 -28.85 -39.10 -2.58
N PHE A 149 -28.30 -38.84 -1.39
CA PHE A 149 -27.98 -39.88 -0.41
C PHE A 149 -29.23 -40.59 0.12
N ALA A 150 -30.30 -39.82 0.40
CA ALA A 150 -31.58 -40.41 0.82
C ALA A 150 -32.19 -41.27 -0.30
N GLY A 151 -32.18 -40.78 -1.54
CA GLY A 151 -32.69 -41.50 -2.69
C GLY A 151 -31.93 -42.82 -2.95
N SER A 152 -30.60 -42.80 -2.88
CA SER A 152 -29.79 -44.01 -3.06
C SER A 152 -30.02 -45.02 -1.94
N ALA A 153 -30.17 -44.58 -0.69
CA ALA A 153 -30.49 -45.44 0.45
C ALA A 153 -31.86 -46.12 0.30
N VAL A 154 -32.88 -45.39 -0.18
CA VAL A 154 -34.22 -45.96 -0.45
C VAL A 154 -34.15 -47.01 -1.55
N LEU A 155 -33.48 -46.70 -2.67
CA LEU A 155 -33.34 -47.65 -3.77
C LEU A 155 -32.60 -48.92 -3.35
N ALA A 156 -31.50 -48.79 -2.60
CA ALA A 156 -30.76 -49.92 -2.07
C ALA A 156 -31.61 -50.77 -1.10
N GLY A 157 -32.42 -50.12 -0.24
CA GLY A 157 -33.33 -50.83 0.67
C GLY A 157 -34.44 -51.59 -0.05
N LEU A 158 -35.02 -50.99 -1.10
CA LEU A 158 -36.05 -51.64 -1.93
C LEU A 158 -35.50 -52.82 -2.72
N ASP A 159 -34.30 -52.68 -3.27
CA ASP A 159 -33.61 -53.76 -3.98
C ASP A 159 -33.32 -54.94 -3.04
N GLN A 160 -32.80 -54.66 -1.84
CA GLN A 160 -32.57 -55.68 -0.81
C GLN A 160 -33.87 -56.41 -0.41
N TRP A 161 -34.98 -55.68 -0.25
CA TRP A 161 -36.29 -56.26 0.06
C TRP A 161 -36.83 -57.13 -1.08
N TRP A 162 -36.72 -56.66 -2.32
CA TRP A 162 -37.16 -57.41 -3.51
C TRP A 162 -36.35 -58.70 -3.70
N GLN A 163 -35.03 -58.66 -3.47
CA GLN A 163 -34.18 -59.84 -3.50
C GLN A 163 -34.55 -60.86 -2.42
N TYR A 164 -34.92 -60.40 -1.21
CA TYR A 164 -35.38 -61.26 -0.12
C TYR A 164 -36.68 -62.00 -0.47
N GLU A 165 -37.64 -61.31 -1.09
CA GLU A 165 -38.94 -61.90 -1.46
C GLU A 165 -38.83 -62.91 -2.63
N ASN A 166 -37.96 -62.65 -3.62
CA ASN A 166 -37.87 -63.46 -4.84
C ASN A 166 -36.84 -64.61 -4.80
N ASN A 167 -35.95 -64.64 -3.80
CA ASN A 167 -35.07 -65.77 -3.52
C ASN A 167 -35.25 -66.27 -2.08
N PRO A 168 -36.44 -66.78 -1.69
CA PRO A 168 -36.60 -67.46 -0.42
C PRO A 168 -35.91 -68.82 -0.54
N THR A 169 -34.72 -68.95 0.05
CA THR A 169 -34.11 -70.26 0.31
C THR A 169 -34.92 -71.03 1.34
#